data_AF-A0A7X5ULE5-F1
#
_entry.id   AF-A0A7X5ULE5-F1
#
_cell.length_a   1.000
_cell.length_b   1.000
_cell.length_c   1.000
_cell.angle_alpha   90.00
_cell.angle_beta   90.00
_cell.angle_gamma   90.00
#
_symmetry.space_group_name_H-M   'P 1'
#
loop_
_entity.id
_entity.type
_entity.pdbx_description
1 polymer ?
#
loop_
_entity_poly.entity_id
_entity_poly.type
_entity_poly.pdbx_seq_one_letter_code
_entity_poly.pdbx_strand_id
1 'polypeptide(L)'
;MSDGVRTLRACKEGHVLSYPEALDNRANVEEVDLAFCSYCPCRTVYLVVISPGEGARVAAVGGPQLFEWLEEQDWPRSTYVGHDGSMFLYRMVPSPLDLILAFQ
;
A
#
# COMPACT_ATOMS: atom_id res chain seq x y z
N MET A 1 16.78 -0.73 -17.16
CA MET A 1 15.76 -1.62 -16.57
C MET A 1 14.70 -0.69 -16.03
N SER A 2 13.50 -0.70 -16.61
CA SER A 2 12.39 0.11 -16.12
C SER A 2 11.97 -0.42 -14.75
N ASP A 3 11.76 0.47 -13.79
CA ASP A 3 11.09 0.06 -12.55
C ASP A 3 9.68 -0.41 -12.91
N GLY A 4 9.43 -1.70 -12.72
CA GLY A 4 8.13 -2.29 -13.01
C GLY A 4 7.05 -1.62 -12.16
N VAL A 5 5.88 -1.42 -12.74
CA VAL A 5 4.71 -0.87 -12.04
C VAL A 5 3.65 -1.97 -11.95
N ARG A 6 3.14 -2.19 -10.75
CA ARG A 6 1.99 -3.05 -10.49
C ARG A 6 0.74 -2.22 -10.33
N THR A 7 -0.39 -2.80 -10.68
CA THR A 7 -1.69 -2.14 -10.57
C THR A 7 -2.67 -3.02 -9.81
N LEU A 8 -3.50 -2.36 -9.00
CA LEU A 8 -4.59 -2.97 -8.26
C LEU A 8 -5.87 -2.21 -8.57
N ARG A 9 -6.97 -2.92 -8.84
CA ARG A 9 -8.26 -2.26 -9.07
C ARG A 9 -8.74 -1.62 -7.77
N ALA A 10 -8.91 -0.29 -7.79
CA ALA A 10 -9.34 0.51 -6.65
C ALA A 10 -10.85 0.41 -6.44
N CYS A 11 -11.63 0.69 -7.49
CA CYS A 11 -13.07 0.88 -7.38
C CYS A 11 -13.86 0.20 -8.51
N LYS A 12 -15.19 0.16 -8.33
CA LYS A 12 -16.12 -0.42 -9.31
C LYS A 12 -16.09 0.32 -10.64
N GLU A 13 -15.86 1.63 -10.62
CA GLU A 13 -15.69 2.49 -11.81
C GLU A 13 -14.45 2.16 -12.67
N GLY A 14 -13.56 1.26 -12.20
CA GLY A 14 -12.41 0.80 -12.99
C GLY A 14 -11.12 1.59 -12.78
N HIS A 15 -11.08 2.55 -11.83
CA HIS A 15 -9.82 3.18 -11.45
C HIS A 15 -8.86 2.16 -10.86
N VAL A 16 -7.57 2.34 -11.15
CA VAL A 16 -6.48 1.50 -10.66
C VAL A 16 -5.55 2.31 -9.77
N LEU A 17 -5.01 1.65 -8.74
CA LEU A 17 -3.91 2.15 -7.93
C LEU A 17 -2.63 1.58 -8.52
N SER A 18 -1.63 2.43 -8.72
CA SER A 18 -0.32 2.01 -9.22
C SER A 18 0.70 2.06 -8.09
N TYR A 19 1.57 1.07 -8.02
CA TYR A 19 2.67 1.00 -7.05
C TYR A 19 3.90 0.29 -7.63
N PRO A 20 5.11 0.50 -7.08
CA PRO A 20 6.32 -0.14 -7.60
C PRO A 20 6.31 -1.65 -7.41
N GLU A 21 6.62 -2.40 -8.46
CA GLU A 21 6.77 -3.88 -8.41
C GLU A 21 7.84 -4.32 -7.40
N ALA A 22 8.85 -3.47 -7.17
CA ALA A 22 9.88 -3.73 -6.17
C ALA A 22 9.32 -3.94 -4.75
N LEU A 23 8.11 -3.44 -4.45
CA LEU A 23 7.48 -3.65 -3.15
C LEU A 23 6.99 -5.09 -2.97
N ASP A 24 6.47 -5.75 -4.02
CA ASP A 24 6.14 -7.18 -3.96
C ASP A 24 7.40 -8.00 -3.66
N ASN A 25 8.49 -7.72 -4.38
CA ASN A 25 9.77 -8.40 -4.14
C ASN A 25 10.28 -8.16 -2.71
N ARG A 26 10.15 -6.93 -2.19
CA ARG A 26 10.58 -6.61 -0.84
C ARG A 26 9.74 -7.32 0.22
N ALA A 27 8.42 -7.34 0.08
CA ALA A 27 7.54 -8.07 0.99
C ALA A 27 7.94 -9.55 1.06
N ASN A 28 8.23 -10.17 -0.10
CA ASN A 28 8.67 -11.56 -0.19
C ASN A 28 10.04 -11.81 0.43
N VAL A 29 11.03 -10.94 0.19
CA VAL A 29 12.41 -11.11 0.69
C VAL A 29 12.50 -10.90 2.20
N GLU A 30 11.79 -9.90 2.72
CA GLU A 30 11.80 -9.55 4.15
C GLU A 30 10.76 -10.35 4.95
N GLU A 31 9.96 -11.18 4.26
CA GLU A 31 8.85 -11.97 4.83
C GLU A 31 7.92 -11.12 5.72
N VAL A 32 7.60 -9.91 5.25
CA VAL A 32 6.83 -8.92 6.01
C VAL A 32 5.75 -8.28 5.15
N ASP A 33 4.60 -8.00 5.77
CA ASP A 33 3.54 -7.21 5.15
C ASP A 33 4.01 -5.75 4.95
N LEU A 34 3.70 -5.17 3.79
CA LEU A 34 3.91 -3.74 3.52
C LEU A 34 2.57 -3.04 3.39
N ALA A 35 2.41 -1.86 3.98
CA ALA A 35 1.19 -1.07 3.90
C ALA A 35 1.43 0.32 3.31
N PHE A 36 0.51 0.79 2.49
CA PHE A 36 0.48 2.17 2.01
C PHE A 36 -0.95 2.64 1.73
N CYS A 37 -1.14 3.96 1.76
CA CYS A 37 -2.40 4.57 1.37
C CYS A 37 -2.31 5.14 -0.04
N SER A 38 -3.38 5.04 -0.82
CA SER A 38 -3.46 5.61 -2.16
C SER A 38 -4.81 6.28 -2.40
N TYR A 39 -4.78 7.41 -3.13
CA TYR A 39 -5.96 8.16 -3.51
C TYR A 39 -6.52 7.65 -4.84
N CYS A 40 -7.82 7.39 -4.86
CA CYS A 40 -8.57 7.20 -6.09
C CYS A 40 -9.14 8.54 -6.58
N PRO A 41 -9.27 8.76 -7.91
CA PRO A 41 -9.94 9.93 -8.48
C PRO A 41 -11.37 10.18 -7.95
N CYS A 42 -12.03 9.13 -7.46
CA CYS A 42 -13.34 9.22 -6.78
C CYS A 42 -13.29 9.89 -5.39
N ARG A 43 -12.13 10.43 -4.96
CA ARG A 43 -11.89 11.01 -3.62
C ARG A 43 -11.96 10.00 -2.47
N THR A 44 -11.84 8.72 -2.80
CA THR A 44 -11.76 7.63 -1.83
C THR A 44 -10.29 7.28 -1.59
N VAL A 45 -9.95 7.01 -0.33
CA VAL A 45 -8.63 6.53 0.08
C VAL A 45 -8.69 5.03 0.29
N TYR A 46 -7.67 4.34 -0.19
CA TYR A 46 -7.51 2.90 -0.06
C TYR A 46 -6.28 2.60 0.77
N LEU A 47 -6.44 1.81 1.83
CA LEU A 47 -5.34 1.13 2.48
C LEU A 47 -5.01 -0.11 1.68
N VAL A 48 -3.78 -0.20 1.17
CA VAL A 48 -3.30 -1.37 0.45
C VAL A 48 -2.27 -2.07 1.32
N VAL A 49 -2.38 -3.39 1.40
CA VAL A 49 -1.42 -4.28 2.05
C VAL A 49 -0.84 -5.21 0.99
N ILE A 50 0.48 -5.34 0.95
CA ILE A 50 1.22 -6.28 0.13
C ILE A 50 1.74 -7.37 1.06
N SER A 51 1.23 -8.59 0.89
CA SER A 51 1.59 -9.73 1.72
C SER A 51 2.55 -10.67 0.99
N PRO A 52 3.54 -11.24 1.71
CA PRO A 52 4.49 -12.19 1.12
C PRO A 52 3.75 -13.40 0.55
N GLY A 53 4.06 -13.77 -0.69
CA GLY A 53 3.44 -14.88 -1.42
C GLY A 53 2.03 -14.62 -1.97
N GLU A 54 1.33 -13.59 -1.48
CA GLU A 54 -0.06 -13.29 -1.86
C GLU A 54 -0.19 -12.04 -2.75
N GLY A 55 0.75 -11.09 -2.62
CA GLY A 55 0.74 -9.83 -3.36
C GLY A 55 -0.17 -8.77 -2.73
N ALA A 56 -0.53 -7.75 -3.52
CA ALA A 56 -1.29 -6.60 -3.05
C ALA A 56 -2.81 -6.84 -2.97
N ARG A 57 -3.43 -6.37 -1.88
CA ARG A 57 -4.89 -6.31 -1.69
C ARG A 57 -5.32 -5.01 -1.02
N VAL A 58 -6.56 -4.60 -1.27
CA VAL A 58 -7.20 -3.53 -0.51
C VAL A 58 -7.57 -4.07 0.87
N ALA A 59 -7.01 -3.50 1.92
CA ALA A 59 -7.31 -3.84 3.31
C ALA A 59 -8.44 -2.97 3.89
N ALA A 60 -8.56 -1.72 3.45
CA ALA A 60 -9.65 -0.84 3.83
C ALA A 60 -9.91 0.28 2.81
N VAL A 61 -11.11 0.86 2.91
CA VAL A 61 -11.60 1.91 2.03
C VAL A 61 -12.22 3.00 2.90
N GLY A 62 -11.88 4.26 2.66
CA GLY A 62 -12.37 5.38 3.46
C GLY A 62 -12.07 6.74 2.85
N GLY A 63 -11.92 7.75 3.70
CA GLY A 63 -11.50 9.09 3.32
C GLY A 63 -10.09 9.45 3.81
N PRO A 64 -9.72 10.74 3.82
CA PRO A 64 -8.42 11.23 4.27
C PRO A 64 -8.00 10.75 5.67
N GLN A 65 -8.96 10.48 6.56
CA GLN A 65 -8.72 9.94 7.90
C GLN A 65 -7.93 8.63 7.91
N LEU A 66 -7.96 7.89 6.80
CA LEU A 66 -7.22 6.64 6.66
C LEU A 66 -5.71 6.86 6.43
N PHE A 67 -5.32 8.03 5.87
CA PHE A 67 -3.91 8.46 5.90
C PHE A 67 -3.48 8.84 7.31
N GLU A 68 -4.32 9.60 8.03
CA GLU A 68 -4.04 10.01 9.41
C GLU A 68 -3.83 8.77 10.29
N TRP A 69 -4.76 7.81 10.20
CA TRP A 69 -4.66 6.54 10.90
C TRP A 69 -3.36 5.76 10.55
N LEU A 70 -2.95 5.71 9.27
CA LEU A 70 -1.70 5.04 8.88
C LEU A 70 -0.47 5.77 9.44
N GLU A 71 -0.51 7.10 9.50
CA GLU A 71 0.59 7.92 10.03
C GLU A 71 0.71 7.84 11.56
N GLU A 72 -0.40 7.58 12.26
CA GLU A 72 -0.43 7.31 13.71
C GLU A 72 0.14 5.92 14.08
N GLN A 73 0.32 5.02 13.11
CA GLN A 73 0.95 3.74 13.38
C GLN A 73 2.45 3.93 13.66
N ASP A 74 2.94 3.30 14.73
CA ASP A 74 4.38 3.21 15.05
C ASP A 74 5.14 2.25 14.11
N TRP A 75 4.51 1.86 13.00
CA TRP A 75 5.09 0.97 12.02
C TRP A 75 6.28 1.64 11.31
N PRO A 76 7.39 0.90 11.12
CA PRO A 76 8.57 1.43 10.45
C PRO A 76 8.23 2.06 9.10
N ARG A 77 8.53 3.35 8.97
CA ARG A 77 8.40 4.10 7.71
C ARG A 77 9.54 3.76 6.78
N SER A 78 9.24 3.56 5.51
CA SER A 78 10.24 3.35 4.47
C SER A 78 9.83 4.05 3.18
N THR A 79 10.84 4.35 2.36
CA THR A 79 10.65 5.01 1.08
C THR A 79 11.35 4.20 0.02
N TYR A 80 10.61 3.82 -1.02
CA TYR A 80 11.17 3.33 -2.26
C TYR A 80 11.58 4.53 -3.12
N VAL A 81 12.75 4.46 -3.73
CA VAL A 81 13.25 5.47 -4.67
C VAL A 81 13.51 4.77 -6.00
N GLY A 82 12.71 5.11 -7.02
CA GLY A 82 12.87 4.59 -8.37
C GLY A 82 14.08 5.20 -9.07
N HIS A 83 14.51 4.57 -10.17
CA HIS A 83 15.66 5.04 -10.96
C HIS A 83 15.44 6.41 -11.60
N ASP A 84 14.18 6.78 -11.85
CA ASP A 84 13.77 8.09 -12.34
C ASP A 84 13.70 9.16 -11.23
N GLY A 85 14.03 8.79 -9.98
CA GLY A 85 13.92 9.65 -8.81
C GLY A 85 12.51 9.71 -8.22
N SER A 86 11.55 8.93 -8.74
CA SER A 86 10.23 8.81 -8.14
C SER A 86 10.32 8.24 -6.73
N MET A 87 9.54 8.79 -5.81
CA MET A 87 9.53 8.35 -4.41
C MET A 87 8.17 7.73 -4.08
N PHE A 88 8.18 6.59 -3.40
CA PHE A 88 6.97 5.91 -2.95
C PHE A 88 7.09 5.54 -1.48
N LEU A 89 6.17 6.06 -0.67
CA LEU A 89 6.14 5.86 0.78
C LEU A 89 5.33 4.63 1.14
N TYR A 90 5.85 3.83 2.05
CA TYR A 90 5.16 2.68 2.62
C TYR A 90 5.60 2.43 4.07
N ARG A 91 4.87 1.57 4.77
CA ARG A 91 5.14 1.13 6.14
C ARG A 91 5.41 -0.36 6.11
N MET A 92 6.38 -0.83 6.90
CA MET A 92 6.57 -2.27 7.16
C MET A 92 5.70 -2.65 8.34
N VAL A 93 4.92 -3.71 8.22
CA VAL A 93 3.90 -4.03 9.20
C VAL A 93 4.38 -5.16 10.12
N PRO A 94 4.51 -4.89 11.43
CA PRO A 94 5.06 -5.87 12.37
C PRO A 94 4.05 -6.97 12.72
N SER A 95 4.19 -8.16 12.11
CA SER A 95 3.41 -9.40 12.39
C SER A 95 1.90 -9.28 12.11
N PRO A 96 1.19 -10.40 11.85
CA PRO A 96 0.09 -10.40 10.89
C PRO A 96 -0.96 -9.34 11.22
N LEU A 97 -1.33 -8.59 10.19
CA LEU A 97 -2.34 -7.55 10.27
C LEU A 97 -3.70 -8.15 10.62
N ASP A 98 -4.01 -8.23 11.91
CA ASP A 98 -5.38 -8.27 12.41
C ASP A 98 -6.02 -6.87 12.23
N LEU A 99 -6.12 -6.42 10.97
CA LEU A 99 -6.85 -5.20 10.63
C LEU A 99 -8.34 -5.45 10.74
N ILE A 100 -8.87 -5.33 11.95
CA ILE A 100 -10.28 -4.99 12.14
C ILE A 100 -10.39 -3.47 11.95
N LEU A 101 -10.33 -3.04 10.70
CA LEU A 101 -10.64 -1.66 10.36
C LEU A 101 -12.15 -1.50 10.30
N ALA A 102 -12.74 -1.12 11.44
CA ALA A 102 -14.12 -0.66 11.53
C ALA A 102 -14.24 0.77 10.97
N PHE A 103 -13.88 0.97 9.70
CA PHE A 103 -14.25 2.20 8.99
C PHE A 103 -15.64 1.98 8.38
N GLN A 104 -16.66 2.45 9.10
CA GLN A 104 -18.05 2.56 8.63
C GLN A 104 -18.25 3.85 7.84
#